data_AF-A0A923XX94-F1
#
_entry.id   AF-A0A923XX94-F1
#
_cell.length_a   1.000
_cell.length_b   1.000
_cell.length_c   1.000
_cell.angle_alpha   90.00
_cell.angle_beta   90.00
_cell.angle_gamma   90.00
#
_symmetry.space_group_name_H-M   'P 1'
#
loop_
_entity.id
_entity.type
_entity.pdbx_description
1 polymer ?
#
loop_
_entity_poly.entity_id
_entity_poly.type
_entity_poly.pdbx_seq_one_letter_code
_entity_poly.pdbx_strand_id
1 'polypeptide(L)'
;MTRPDAMEHILARLDGEPGADPADIDRAALARPMPDALRRLYRKSADPMLNGVQLLPLDDYADVNAALPDGWVGFADDLSDGWFALTPDGKVVWLDRSDLRPVAARQIAGSLAAFLDLVLAGQTPWLDRDAAMSDRAALKALLDTPPPWIDTRPPRPDDQIEAARRQLHLPHVLLEILVRTDGLFIPATGARLFGLSDLAPELAVPSPWNGPAASHIGRTPDDRSALLMAADLPDHKADDVIAVATGQSWQTGRVLGPLPTVVLTWIKEGKP
;
A
#
# COMPACT_ATOMS: atom_id res chain seq x y z
N MET A 1 -7.75 -30.82 10.39
CA MET A 1 -6.38 -31.15 10.86
C MET A 1 -5.43 -30.08 10.34
N THR A 2 -5.13 -29.08 11.17
CA THR A 2 -4.09 -28.08 10.92
C THR A 2 -2.74 -28.75 11.11
N ARG A 3 -1.93 -28.87 10.04
CA ARG A 3 -0.58 -29.47 10.12
C ARG A 3 0.31 -28.56 10.97
N PRO A 4 0.87 -29.05 12.10
CA PRO A 4 1.93 -28.33 12.82
C PRO A 4 3.11 -27.93 11.93
N ASP A 5 3.28 -28.64 10.81
CA ASP A 5 4.37 -28.46 9.84
C ASP A 5 4.23 -27.23 8.93
N ALA A 6 3.03 -26.64 8.80
CA ALA A 6 2.81 -25.54 7.86
C ALA A 6 3.57 -24.28 8.28
N MET A 7 3.55 -23.95 9.56
CA MET A 7 4.27 -22.78 10.07
C MET A 7 5.78 -22.96 9.97
N GLU A 8 6.33 -24.14 10.30
CA GLU A 8 7.77 -24.39 10.21
C GLU A 8 8.29 -24.30 8.77
N HIS A 9 7.53 -24.81 7.80
CA HIS A 9 7.87 -24.68 6.38
C HIS A 9 7.88 -23.21 5.91
N ILE A 10 6.94 -22.41 6.40
CA ILE A 10 6.85 -20.98 6.10
C ILE A 10 8.03 -20.23 6.72
N LEU A 11 8.30 -20.45 8.02
CA LEU A 11 9.39 -19.79 8.75
C LEU A 11 10.76 -20.10 8.12
N ALA A 12 10.95 -21.30 7.55
CA ALA A 12 12.18 -21.64 6.83
C ALA A 12 12.41 -20.83 5.55
N ARG A 13 11.34 -20.24 4.97
CA ARG A 13 11.37 -19.44 3.75
C ARG A 13 11.41 -17.92 4.00
N LEU A 14 11.31 -17.50 5.25
CA LEU A 14 11.38 -16.08 5.61
C LEU A 14 12.84 -15.63 5.66
N ASP A 15 13.16 -14.64 4.82
CA ASP A 15 14.38 -13.85 4.88
C ASP A 15 14.03 -12.46 5.44
N GLY A 16 14.88 -11.90 6.31
CA GLY A 16 14.62 -10.61 6.96
C GLY A 16 15.65 -10.28 8.04
N GLU A 17 15.42 -9.18 8.77
CA GLU A 17 16.25 -8.81 9.92
C GLU A 17 16.30 -9.93 10.97
N PRO A 18 17.36 -9.98 11.80
CA PRO A 18 17.43 -10.89 12.93
C PRO A 18 16.13 -10.87 13.72
N GLY A 19 15.69 -12.05 14.17
CA GLY A 19 14.51 -12.16 15.01
C GLY A 19 14.62 -11.31 16.28
N ALA A 20 13.47 -10.86 16.77
CA ALA A 20 13.38 -10.06 17.99
C ALA A 20 13.83 -10.86 19.22
N ASP A 21 14.40 -10.15 20.19
CA ASP A 21 14.78 -10.73 21.49
C ASP A 21 13.52 -11.25 22.21
N PRO A 22 13.54 -12.47 22.78
CA PRO A 22 12.42 -12.99 23.57
C PRO A 22 11.91 -12.02 24.65
N ALA A 23 12.80 -11.24 25.29
CA ALA A 23 12.42 -10.27 26.32
C ALA A 23 11.62 -9.10 25.76
N ASP A 24 11.90 -8.66 24.54
CA ASP A 24 11.14 -7.59 23.87
C ASP A 24 9.77 -8.10 23.42
N ILE A 25 9.70 -9.34 22.92
CA ILE A 25 8.43 -10.01 22.60
C ILE A 25 7.57 -10.16 23.87
N ASP A 26 8.16 -10.59 24.98
CA ASP A 26 7.46 -10.72 26.26
C ASP A 26 7.00 -9.35 26.79
N ARG A 27 7.79 -8.29 26.61
CA ARG A 27 7.40 -6.92 26.97
C ARG A 27 6.22 -6.43 26.14
N ALA A 28 6.24 -6.60 24.82
CA ALA A 28 5.13 -6.22 23.94
C ALA A 28 3.85 -7.01 24.27
N ALA A 29 3.99 -8.31 24.61
CA ALA A 29 2.89 -9.17 24.99
C ALA A 29 2.18 -8.75 26.30
N LEU A 30 2.75 -7.83 27.09
CA LEU A 30 2.08 -7.24 28.26
C LEU A 30 0.91 -6.33 27.84
N ALA A 31 1.01 -5.66 26.68
CA ALA A 31 -0.05 -4.80 26.18
C ALA A 31 -1.23 -5.62 25.62
N ARG A 32 -0.92 -6.67 24.86
CA ARG A 32 -1.91 -7.62 24.33
C ARG A 32 -1.27 -9.00 24.18
N PRO A 33 -1.87 -10.08 24.75
CA PRO A 33 -1.29 -11.41 24.69
C PRO A 33 -1.02 -11.85 23.25
N MET A 34 0.24 -12.15 22.96
CA MET A 34 0.68 -12.57 21.63
C MET A 34 0.56 -14.10 21.48
N PRO A 35 -0.17 -14.61 20.47
CA PRO A 35 -0.28 -16.06 20.25
C PRO A 35 1.08 -16.71 19.93
N ASP A 36 1.27 -17.97 20.31
CA ASP A 36 2.55 -18.70 20.12
C ASP A 36 3.04 -18.73 18.67
N ALA A 37 2.11 -18.79 17.71
CA ALA A 37 2.43 -18.75 16.29
C ALA A 37 3.03 -17.40 15.87
N LEU A 38 2.51 -16.30 16.43
CA LEU A 38 3.00 -14.96 16.17
C LEU A 38 4.33 -14.71 16.91
N ARG A 39 4.48 -15.20 18.15
CA ARG A 39 5.76 -15.19 18.88
C ARG A 39 6.88 -15.88 18.09
N ARG A 40 6.57 -17.01 17.45
CA ARG A 40 7.52 -17.72 16.57
C ARG A 40 7.91 -16.91 15.35
N LEU A 41 6.95 -16.19 14.75
CA LEU A 41 7.20 -15.30 13.63
C LEU A 41 8.18 -14.18 14.00
N TYR A 42 7.93 -13.45 15.11
CA TYR A 42 8.83 -12.40 15.59
C TYR A 42 10.24 -12.90 15.96
N ARG A 43 10.35 -14.10 16.54
CA ARG A 43 11.66 -14.73 16.82
C ARG A 43 12.42 -15.14 15.56
N LYS A 44 11.73 -15.32 14.43
CA LYS A 44 12.36 -15.63 13.16
C LYS A 44 12.79 -14.36 12.44
N SER A 45 11.97 -13.31 12.49
CA SER A 45 12.28 -12.01 11.93
C SER A 45 11.53 -10.91 12.68
N ALA A 46 12.23 -9.87 13.11
CA ALA A 46 11.63 -8.76 13.85
C ALA A 46 10.80 -7.83 12.97
N ASP A 47 11.13 -7.72 11.68
CA ASP A 47 10.45 -6.87 10.70
C ASP A 47 10.45 -7.54 9.30
N PRO A 48 9.79 -8.70 9.12
CA PRO A 48 9.68 -9.33 7.82
C PRO A 48 8.73 -8.51 6.94
N MET A 49 9.26 -8.05 5.81
CA MET A 49 8.49 -7.51 4.70
C MET A 49 8.16 -8.65 3.72
N LEU A 50 6.89 -8.99 3.57
CA LEU A 50 6.44 -10.11 2.74
C LEU A 50 5.44 -9.62 1.71
N ASN A 51 5.87 -9.46 0.45
CA ASN A 51 5.00 -9.10 -0.69
C ASN A 51 4.02 -7.95 -0.39
N GLY A 52 4.51 -6.87 0.23
CA GLY A 52 3.72 -5.68 0.57
C GLY A 52 2.95 -5.77 1.89
N VAL A 53 3.18 -6.81 2.70
CA VAL A 53 2.75 -6.90 4.10
C VAL A 53 3.95 -6.71 5.00
N GLN A 54 3.89 -5.74 5.91
CA GLN A 54 4.93 -5.50 6.91
C GLN A 54 4.45 -5.98 8.28
N LEU A 55 5.29 -6.75 8.99
CA LEU A 55 5.02 -7.07 10.39
C LEU A 55 5.15 -5.79 11.24
N LEU A 56 4.24 -5.60 12.19
CA LEU A 56 4.29 -4.41 13.03
C LEU A 56 5.58 -4.40 13.88
N PRO A 57 6.31 -3.28 13.94
CA PRO A 57 7.39 -3.10 14.89
C PRO A 57 6.90 -3.36 16.32
N LEU A 58 7.72 -4.02 17.16
CA LEU A 58 7.34 -4.31 18.54
C LEU A 58 7.10 -3.04 19.37
N ASP A 59 7.74 -1.94 19.01
CA ASP A 59 7.55 -0.63 19.66
C ASP A 59 6.15 -0.05 19.38
N ASP A 60 5.58 -0.32 18.20
CA ASP A 60 4.24 0.13 17.80
C ASP A 60 3.12 -0.83 18.26
N TYR A 61 3.49 -2.05 18.67
CA TYR A 61 2.56 -3.13 18.99
C TYR A 61 1.53 -2.72 20.06
N ALA A 62 1.95 -1.99 21.09
CA ALA A 62 1.07 -1.57 22.18
C ALA A 62 0.00 -0.58 21.71
N ASP A 63 0.39 0.44 20.96
CA ASP A 63 -0.51 1.50 20.48
C ASP A 63 -1.53 0.93 19.48
N VAL A 64 -1.05 0.08 18.57
CA VAL A 64 -1.89 -0.63 17.60
C VAL A 64 -2.94 -1.48 18.33
N ASN A 65 -2.51 -2.32 19.26
CA ASN A 65 -3.41 -3.26 19.93
C ASN A 65 -4.34 -2.60 20.97
N ALA A 66 -4.06 -1.37 21.39
CA ALA A 66 -4.97 -0.56 22.20
C ALA A 66 -6.16 -0.02 21.39
N ALA A 67 -5.99 0.22 20.09
CA ALA A 67 -7.04 0.73 19.21
C ALA A 67 -7.98 -0.37 18.67
N LEU A 68 -7.58 -1.65 18.76
CA LEU A 68 -8.32 -2.78 18.22
C LEU A 68 -9.45 -3.28 19.13
N PRO A 69 -10.45 -3.98 18.57
CA PRO A 69 -11.49 -4.65 19.35
C PRO A 69 -10.91 -5.59 20.41
N ASP A 70 -11.64 -5.76 21.51
CA ASP A 70 -11.13 -6.55 22.62
C ASP A 70 -10.88 -8.01 22.23
N GLY A 71 -9.75 -8.54 22.68
CA GLY A 71 -9.26 -9.88 22.34
C GLY A 71 -8.67 -10.04 20.94
N TRP A 72 -8.68 -9.00 20.10
CA TRP A 72 -8.02 -9.05 18.78
C TRP A 72 -6.55 -8.67 18.93
N VAL A 73 -5.71 -9.23 18.06
CA VAL A 73 -4.26 -9.03 18.09
C VAL A 73 -3.76 -8.54 16.73
N GLY A 74 -3.51 -7.24 16.62
CA GLY A 74 -2.87 -6.62 15.46
C GLY A 74 -1.42 -7.07 15.34
N PHE A 75 -0.99 -7.45 14.15
CA PHE A 75 0.34 -8.01 13.95
C PHE A 75 1.05 -7.57 12.67
N ALA A 76 0.34 -7.06 11.67
CA ALA A 76 0.94 -6.59 10.42
C ALA A 76 0.10 -5.46 9.82
N ASP A 77 0.65 -4.74 8.86
CA ASP A 77 -0.08 -3.84 7.98
C ASP A 77 0.23 -4.11 6.51
N ASP A 78 -0.58 -3.53 5.62
CA ASP A 78 -0.39 -3.63 4.16
C ASP A 78 0.37 -2.43 3.55
N LEU A 79 1.06 -1.65 4.39
CA LEU A 79 1.74 -0.40 4.06
C LEU A 79 0.84 0.69 3.45
N SER A 80 -0.48 0.51 3.51
CA SER A 80 -1.46 1.41 2.93
C SER A 80 -2.56 1.66 3.97
N ASP A 81 -3.73 1.09 3.75
CA ASP A 81 -4.98 1.56 4.34
C ASP A 81 -5.40 0.69 5.52
N GLY A 82 -4.72 -0.44 5.78
CA GLY A 82 -5.26 -1.42 6.70
C GLY A 82 -4.27 -2.24 7.50
N TRP A 83 -4.80 -2.81 8.57
CA TRP A 83 -4.08 -3.64 9.52
C TRP A 83 -4.60 -5.08 9.46
N PHE A 84 -3.68 -6.03 9.63
CA PHE A 84 -4.01 -7.42 9.87
C PHE A 84 -4.06 -7.70 11.36
N ALA A 85 -5.16 -8.32 11.76
CA ALA A 85 -5.36 -8.77 13.14
C ALA A 85 -5.72 -10.25 13.20
N LEU A 86 -5.37 -10.88 14.31
CA LEU A 86 -5.88 -12.19 14.72
C LEU A 86 -7.12 -11.99 15.58
N THR A 87 -8.21 -12.63 15.21
CA THR A 87 -9.42 -12.69 16.03
C THR A 87 -9.26 -13.69 17.19
N PRO A 88 -10.13 -13.67 18.22
CA PRO A 88 -10.07 -14.61 19.35
C PRO A 88 -10.17 -16.09 18.94
N ASP A 89 -10.82 -16.40 17.80
CA ASP A 89 -10.90 -17.74 17.23
C ASP A 89 -9.71 -18.09 16.30
N GLY A 90 -8.70 -17.21 16.23
CA GLY A 90 -7.43 -17.45 15.54
C GLY A 90 -7.45 -17.23 14.03
N LYS A 91 -8.49 -16.58 13.50
CA LYS A 91 -8.56 -16.20 12.07
C LYS A 91 -7.82 -14.90 11.82
N VAL A 92 -7.33 -14.74 10.60
CA VAL A 92 -6.74 -13.46 10.16
C VAL A 92 -7.80 -12.64 9.46
N VAL A 93 -7.94 -11.40 9.90
CA VAL A 93 -8.83 -10.40 9.33
C VAL A 93 -8.03 -9.17 8.94
N TRP A 94 -8.55 -8.44 7.97
CA TRP A 94 -8.06 -7.12 7.59
C TRP A 94 -9.07 -6.07 8.03
N LEU A 95 -8.58 -4.97 8.56
CA LEU A 95 -9.34 -3.83 9.05
C LEU A 95 -8.84 -2.57 8.34
N ASP A 96 -9.77 -1.73 7.91
CA ASP A 96 -9.47 -0.38 7.44
C ASP A 96 -9.04 0.49 8.64
N ARG A 97 -7.93 1.22 8.53
CA ARG A 97 -7.40 2.09 9.60
C ARG A 97 -8.41 3.15 10.04
N SER A 98 -9.33 3.55 9.16
CA SER A 98 -10.41 4.50 9.46
C SER A 98 -11.65 3.86 10.11
N ASP A 99 -11.78 2.53 10.07
CA ASP A 99 -12.91 1.79 10.65
C ASP A 99 -12.48 0.45 11.28
N LEU A 100 -12.04 0.54 12.54
CA LEU A 100 -11.58 -0.63 13.32
C LEU A 100 -12.71 -1.47 13.93
N ARG A 101 -13.98 -1.25 13.55
CA ARG A 101 -15.11 -1.99 14.15
C ARG A 101 -15.15 -3.43 13.63
N PRO A 102 -15.50 -4.44 14.46
CA PRO A 102 -15.56 -5.84 14.03
C PRO A 102 -16.45 -6.11 12.80
N VAL A 103 -17.51 -5.31 12.61
CA VAL A 103 -18.44 -5.44 11.47
C VAL A 103 -17.81 -5.00 10.14
N ALA A 104 -16.81 -4.12 10.18
CA ALA A 104 -16.06 -3.66 9.01
C ALA A 104 -14.88 -4.59 8.68
N ALA A 105 -14.52 -5.50 9.59
CA ALA A 105 -13.43 -6.42 9.39
C ALA A 105 -13.76 -7.47 8.31
N ARG A 106 -12.82 -7.69 7.40
CA ARG A 106 -12.94 -8.75 6.38
C ARG A 106 -12.06 -9.92 6.75
N GLN A 107 -12.64 -11.12 6.75
CA GLN A 107 -11.87 -12.35 6.94
C GLN A 107 -10.98 -12.64 5.73
N ILE A 108 -9.68 -12.80 5.99
CA ILE A 108 -8.64 -13.03 4.97
C ILE A 108 -8.22 -14.49 4.94
N ALA A 109 -7.99 -15.08 6.11
CA ALA A 109 -7.54 -16.46 6.22
C ALA A 109 -8.08 -17.11 7.48
N GLY A 110 -8.21 -18.44 7.45
CA GLY A 110 -8.64 -19.22 8.61
C GLY A 110 -7.58 -19.38 9.71
N SER A 111 -6.33 -18.96 9.47
CA SER A 111 -5.22 -19.01 10.44
C SER A 111 -4.04 -18.15 9.98
N LEU A 112 -3.11 -17.85 10.89
CA LEU A 112 -1.86 -17.15 10.56
C LEU A 112 -1.02 -17.91 9.51
N ALA A 113 -0.93 -19.23 9.59
CA ALA A 113 -0.20 -20.03 8.59
C ALA A 113 -0.83 -19.92 7.20
N ALA A 114 -2.15 -20.05 7.11
CA ALA A 114 -2.86 -19.89 5.84
C ALA A 114 -2.72 -18.47 5.26
N PHE A 115 -2.69 -17.44 6.12
CA PHE A 115 -2.40 -16.07 5.70
C PHE A 115 -1.00 -15.94 5.10
N LEU A 116 0.03 -16.42 5.81
CA LEU A 116 1.41 -16.34 5.32
C LEU A 116 1.61 -17.12 4.01
N ASP A 117 0.92 -18.27 3.82
CA ASP A 117 0.91 -18.99 2.55
C ASP A 117 0.34 -18.14 1.40
N LEU A 118 -0.77 -17.41 1.64
CA LEU A 118 -1.35 -16.49 0.65
C LEU A 118 -0.35 -15.38 0.29
N VAL A 119 0.25 -14.75 1.30
CA VAL A 119 1.22 -13.67 1.14
C VAL A 119 2.43 -14.16 0.35
N LEU A 120 3.02 -15.30 0.72
CA LEU A 120 4.18 -15.89 0.02
C LEU A 120 3.87 -16.32 -1.41
N ALA A 121 2.60 -16.67 -1.70
CA ALA A 121 2.13 -16.94 -3.05
C ALA A 121 1.82 -15.65 -3.86
N GLY A 122 2.02 -14.46 -3.27
CA GLY A 122 1.75 -13.17 -3.90
C GLY A 122 0.26 -12.83 -3.99
N GLN A 123 -0.59 -13.49 -3.21
CA GLN A 123 -2.03 -13.23 -3.17
C GLN A 123 -2.37 -12.15 -2.15
N THR A 124 -3.21 -11.20 -2.55
CA THR A 124 -3.61 -10.05 -1.71
C THR A 124 -5.15 -9.94 -1.58
N PRO A 125 -5.83 -10.93 -1.00
CA PRO A 125 -7.30 -10.95 -0.89
C PRO A 125 -7.89 -9.84 0.00
N TRP A 126 -7.05 -9.14 0.78
CA TRP A 126 -7.42 -7.98 1.58
C TRP A 126 -7.41 -6.66 0.80
N LEU A 127 -7.01 -6.67 -0.45
CA LEU A 127 -7.27 -5.52 -1.29
C LEU A 127 -8.65 -5.83 -1.88
N ASP A 128 -9.73 -5.22 -1.34
CA ASP A 128 -11.07 -5.35 -1.93
C ASP A 128 -11.06 -4.55 -3.22
N ARG A 129 -10.78 -5.28 -4.29
CA ARG A 129 -10.19 -4.75 -5.51
C ARG A 129 -11.11 -4.99 -6.70
N ASP A 130 -12.42 -5.16 -6.53
CA ASP A 130 -13.24 -5.43 -7.72
C ASP A 130 -13.23 -4.28 -8.74
N ALA A 131 -13.19 -3.02 -8.29
CA ALA A 131 -12.96 -1.87 -9.18
C ALA A 131 -11.46 -1.53 -9.32
N ALA A 132 -10.71 -1.44 -8.21
CA ALA A 132 -9.31 -0.99 -8.24
C ALA A 132 -8.29 -2.08 -8.67
N MET A 133 -8.48 -3.40 -8.44
CA MET A 133 -7.72 -4.44 -9.19
C MET A 133 -8.15 -4.43 -10.61
N SER A 134 -9.45 -4.35 -10.91
CA SER A 134 -9.90 -4.39 -12.30
C SER A 134 -9.24 -3.25 -13.06
N ASP A 135 -9.20 -2.05 -12.48
CA ASP A 135 -8.54 -0.90 -13.06
C ASP A 135 -7.01 -1.05 -13.07
N ARG A 136 -6.36 -1.51 -11.99
CA ARG A 136 -4.89 -1.76 -12.00
C ARG A 136 -4.51 -2.83 -13.04
N ALA A 137 -5.26 -3.91 -13.11
CA ALA A 137 -5.05 -5.00 -14.07
C ALA A 137 -5.40 -4.57 -15.50
N ALA A 138 -6.45 -3.78 -15.69
CA ALA A 138 -6.83 -3.22 -16.99
C ALA A 138 -5.81 -2.19 -17.46
N LEU A 139 -5.33 -1.32 -16.56
CA LEU A 139 -4.27 -0.36 -16.84
C LEU A 139 -2.98 -1.09 -17.18
N LYS A 140 -2.60 -2.10 -16.39
CA LYS A 140 -1.44 -2.95 -16.69
C LYS A 140 -1.57 -3.60 -18.06
N ALA A 141 -2.68 -4.27 -18.34
CA ALA A 141 -2.91 -4.95 -19.61
C ALA A 141 -2.90 -3.99 -20.80
N LEU A 142 -3.45 -2.78 -20.61
CA LEU A 142 -3.44 -1.71 -21.61
C LEU A 142 -2.03 -1.18 -21.84
N LEU A 143 -1.21 -1.01 -20.80
CA LEU A 143 0.16 -0.48 -20.92
C LEU A 143 1.19 -1.53 -21.35
N ASP A 144 0.91 -2.83 -21.17
CA ASP A 144 1.72 -3.91 -21.75
C ASP A 144 1.61 -3.90 -23.30
N THR A 145 0.55 -3.31 -23.86
CA THR A 145 0.40 -3.05 -25.31
C THR A 145 -0.30 -1.71 -25.52
N PRO A 146 0.44 -0.58 -25.34
CA PRO A 146 -0.16 0.74 -25.29
C PRO A 146 -0.84 1.07 -26.63
N PRO A 147 -2.06 1.65 -26.62
CA PRO A 147 -2.68 2.15 -27.83
C PRO A 147 -1.75 3.10 -28.60
N PRO A 148 -1.76 3.11 -29.94
CA PRO A 148 -0.79 3.87 -30.74
C PRO A 148 -0.95 5.40 -30.64
N TRP A 149 -2.01 5.88 -29.99
CA TRP A 149 -2.32 7.29 -29.79
C TRP A 149 -1.98 7.79 -28.39
N ILE A 150 -1.45 6.92 -27.51
CA ILE A 150 -0.83 7.35 -26.24
C ILE A 150 0.69 7.31 -26.39
N ASP A 151 1.35 8.31 -25.84
CA ASP A 151 2.81 8.37 -25.79
C ASP A 151 3.27 7.84 -24.43
N THR A 152 4.09 6.78 -24.43
CA THR A 152 4.72 6.23 -23.22
C THR A 152 6.24 6.26 -23.36
N ARG A 153 6.95 6.42 -22.24
CA ARG A 153 8.42 6.32 -22.23
C ARG A 153 8.88 4.86 -22.08
N PRO A 154 10.12 4.53 -22.48
CA PRO A 154 10.70 3.24 -22.19
C PRO A 154 10.75 2.95 -20.68
N PRO A 155 10.67 1.68 -20.26
CA PRO A 155 10.82 1.29 -18.87
C PRO A 155 12.15 1.79 -18.28
N ARG A 156 12.12 2.17 -16.99
CA ARG A 156 13.31 2.61 -16.26
C ARG A 156 14.11 1.43 -15.71
N PRO A 157 15.45 1.57 -15.60
CA PRO A 157 16.29 0.62 -14.85
C PRO A 157 15.95 0.59 -13.35
N ASP A 158 16.16 -0.56 -12.71
CA ASP A 158 15.78 -0.81 -11.31
C ASP A 158 16.42 0.16 -10.30
N ASP A 159 17.67 0.60 -10.54
CA ASP A 159 18.36 1.56 -9.68
C ASP A 159 17.69 2.94 -9.66
N GLN A 160 17.11 3.37 -10.80
CA GLN A 160 16.33 4.62 -10.87
C GLN A 160 14.98 4.48 -10.17
N ILE A 161 14.37 3.30 -10.23
CA ILE A 161 13.10 3.00 -9.54
C ILE A 161 13.31 3.04 -8.02
N GLU A 162 14.38 2.39 -7.52
CA GLU A 162 14.72 2.39 -6.10
C GLU A 162 15.12 3.78 -5.59
N ALA A 163 15.80 4.60 -6.40
CA ALA A 163 16.08 5.99 -6.05
C ALA A 163 14.78 6.81 -5.90
N ALA A 164 13.84 6.69 -6.84
CA ALA A 164 12.55 7.37 -6.78
C ALA A 164 11.71 6.91 -5.57
N ARG A 165 11.73 5.61 -5.25
CA ARG A 165 11.05 5.05 -4.08
C ARG A 165 11.47 5.75 -2.79
N ARG A 166 12.78 5.88 -2.56
CA ARG A 166 13.34 6.52 -1.36
C ARG A 166 13.02 8.00 -1.28
N GLN A 167 12.94 8.67 -2.43
CA GLN A 167 12.64 10.10 -2.49
C GLN A 167 11.15 10.38 -2.21
N LEU A 168 10.25 9.61 -2.81
CA LEU A 168 8.82 9.91 -2.86
C LEU A 168 8.02 9.28 -1.72
N HIS A 169 8.60 8.31 -1.00
CA HIS A 169 7.94 7.60 0.13
C HIS A 169 6.59 6.99 -0.25
N LEU A 170 6.46 6.50 -1.48
CA LEU A 170 5.23 5.90 -1.97
C LEU A 170 5.16 4.41 -1.61
N PRO A 171 3.96 3.91 -1.27
CA PRO A 171 3.69 2.47 -1.22
C PRO A 171 4.14 1.76 -2.51
N HIS A 172 4.65 0.53 -2.39
CA HIS A 172 5.19 -0.24 -3.53
C HIS A 172 4.20 -0.32 -4.69
N VAL A 173 2.92 -0.51 -4.38
CA VAL A 173 1.84 -0.62 -5.36
C VAL A 173 1.65 0.66 -6.19
N LEU A 174 1.78 1.84 -5.57
CA LEU A 174 1.66 3.12 -6.29
C LEU A 174 2.89 3.38 -7.14
N LEU A 175 4.08 3.02 -6.62
CA LEU A 175 5.31 3.09 -7.38
C LEU A 175 5.24 2.21 -8.65
N GLU A 176 4.73 0.98 -8.56
CA GLU A 176 4.57 0.09 -9.72
C GLU A 176 3.69 0.72 -10.81
N ILE A 177 2.61 1.41 -10.42
CA ILE A 177 1.73 2.10 -11.38
C ILE A 177 2.51 3.24 -12.04
N LEU A 178 3.18 4.08 -11.25
CA LEU A 178 3.96 5.21 -11.77
C LEU A 178 5.09 4.79 -12.71
N VAL A 179 5.76 3.67 -12.41
CA VAL A 179 6.77 3.06 -13.29
C VAL A 179 6.17 2.69 -14.63
N ARG A 180 4.98 2.09 -14.64
CA ARG A 180 4.30 1.68 -15.88
C ARG A 180 3.76 2.86 -16.67
N THR A 181 3.43 3.95 -15.98
CA THR A 181 2.93 5.18 -16.59
C THR A 181 4.03 6.25 -16.75
N ASP A 182 5.32 5.86 -16.73
CA ASP A 182 6.44 6.80 -16.79
C ASP A 182 6.33 7.73 -17.99
N GLY A 183 6.15 9.02 -17.73
CA GLY A 183 6.04 10.04 -18.76
C GLY A 183 4.85 9.89 -19.72
N LEU A 184 3.79 9.19 -19.31
CA LEU A 184 2.60 8.98 -20.11
C LEU A 184 1.99 10.31 -20.55
N PHE A 185 1.70 10.47 -21.84
CA PHE A 185 1.03 11.63 -22.41
C PHE A 185 -0.11 11.22 -23.33
N ILE A 186 -1.24 11.91 -23.21
CA ILE A 186 -2.45 11.67 -23.99
C ILE A 186 -2.74 12.93 -24.81
N PRO A 187 -2.28 13.00 -26.08
CA PRO A 187 -2.34 14.22 -26.88
C PRO A 187 -3.75 14.80 -27.04
N ALA A 188 -4.76 13.95 -27.15
CA ALA A 188 -6.15 14.37 -27.36
C ALA A 188 -6.74 15.16 -26.18
N THR A 189 -6.33 14.84 -24.94
CA THR A 189 -6.82 15.53 -23.73
C THR A 189 -5.80 16.51 -23.16
N GLY A 190 -4.52 16.42 -23.57
CA GLY A 190 -3.42 17.15 -22.95
C GLY A 190 -3.00 16.60 -21.59
N ALA A 191 -3.64 15.53 -21.09
CA ALA A 191 -3.28 14.91 -19.82
C ALA A 191 -1.88 14.31 -19.88
N ARG A 192 -1.11 14.51 -18.81
CA ARG A 192 0.28 14.08 -18.73
C ARG A 192 0.62 13.57 -17.34
N LEU A 193 1.25 12.41 -17.27
CA LEU A 193 2.05 12.02 -16.13
C LEU A 193 3.51 12.38 -16.38
N PHE A 194 4.17 12.90 -15.34
CA PHE A 194 5.58 13.21 -15.39
C PHE A 194 6.42 11.94 -15.36
N GLY A 195 7.68 12.04 -15.79
CA GLY A 195 8.58 10.92 -15.62
C GLY A 195 8.92 10.74 -14.14
N LEU A 196 9.29 9.53 -13.72
CA LEU A 196 9.69 9.21 -12.35
C LEU A 196 10.77 10.16 -11.81
N SER A 197 11.76 10.51 -12.64
CA SER A 197 12.83 11.46 -12.29
C SER A 197 12.36 12.92 -12.19
N ASP A 198 11.19 13.22 -12.76
CA ASP A 198 10.59 14.55 -12.81
C ASP A 198 9.52 14.73 -11.69
N LEU A 199 9.27 13.68 -10.89
CA LEU A 199 8.33 13.73 -9.77
C LEU A 199 8.90 14.59 -8.64
N ALA A 200 8.09 15.48 -8.12
CA ALA A 200 8.48 16.40 -7.05
C ALA A 200 7.61 16.17 -5.81
N PRO A 201 8.20 16.02 -4.61
CA PRO A 201 7.40 15.93 -3.39
C PRO A 201 6.69 17.24 -3.11
N GLU A 202 5.46 17.16 -2.58
CA GLU A 202 4.72 18.33 -2.09
C GLU A 202 5.08 18.55 -0.62
N LEU A 203 5.94 19.55 -0.37
CA LEU A 203 6.50 19.82 0.94
C LEU A 203 5.47 20.46 1.90
N ALA A 204 4.38 21.02 1.38
CA ALA A 204 3.33 21.63 2.20
C ALA A 204 2.33 20.62 2.79
N VAL A 205 2.45 19.33 2.46
CA VAL A 205 1.56 18.28 2.97
C VAL A 205 2.26 17.58 4.14
N PRO A 206 1.77 17.77 5.39
CA PRO A 206 2.35 17.13 6.56
C PRO A 206 2.14 15.62 6.51
N SER A 207 3.08 14.90 7.07
CA SER A 207 3.17 13.45 6.97
C SER A 207 3.43 12.84 8.34
N PRO A 208 2.75 11.76 8.74
CA PRO A 208 2.98 11.10 10.05
C PRO A 208 4.33 10.35 10.12
N TRP A 209 5.02 10.27 9.00
CA TRP A 209 6.31 9.62 8.77
C TRP A 209 7.28 10.71 8.27
N ASN A 210 8.59 10.57 8.51
CA ASN A 210 9.63 11.57 8.20
C ASN A 210 9.90 11.74 6.67
N GLY A 211 8.85 11.89 5.85
CA GLY A 211 8.89 12.07 4.41
C GLY A 211 7.65 12.81 3.89
N PRO A 212 7.56 13.16 2.60
CA PRO A 212 6.41 13.87 2.03
C PRO A 212 5.16 12.98 1.96
N ALA A 213 3.99 13.52 2.32
CA ALA A 213 2.72 12.78 2.25
C ALA A 213 2.01 12.92 0.89
N ALA A 214 2.58 13.67 -0.06
CA ALA A 214 2.09 13.75 -1.42
C ALA A 214 3.21 14.09 -2.42
N SER A 215 2.97 13.82 -3.70
CA SER A 215 3.90 14.12 -4.80
C SER A 215 3.18 14.65 -6.03
N HIS A 216 3.78 15.62 -6.71
CA HIS A 216 3.34 16.08 -8.02
C HIS A 216 3.66 15.03 -9.07
N ILE A 217 2.61 14.44 -9.65
CA ILE A 217 2.71 13.35 -10.62
C ILE A 217 2.42 13.74 -12.06
N GLY A 218 1.90 14.95 -12.30
CA GLY A 218 1.57 15.35 -13.66
C GLY A 218 0.69 16.58 -13.80
N ARG A 219 0.02 16.64 -14.96
CA ARG A 219 -0.97 17.64 -15.33
C ARG A 219 -2.26 16.98 -15.78
N THR A 220 -3.38 17.52 -15.32
CA THR A 220 -4.72 17.12 -15.74
C THR A 220 -5.06 17.70 -17.13
N PRO A 221 -6.13 17.22 -17.80
CA PRO A 221 -6.59 17.80 -19.08
C PRO A 221 -6.84 19.31 -19.06
N ASP A 222 -7.23 19.87 -17.90
CA ASP A 222 -7.48 21.30 -17.70
C ASP A 222 -6.26 22.07 -17.14
N ASP A 223 -5.05 21.54 -17.36
CA ASP A 223 -3.73 22.13 -17.01
C ASP A 223 -3.50 22.38 -15.50
N ARG A 224 -4.28 21.71 -14.64
CA ARG A 224 -4.04 21.70 -13.19
C ARG A 224 -2.91 20.76 -12.83
N SER A 225 -2.25 21.03 -11.72
CA SER A 225 -1.30 20.08 -11.14
C SER A 225 -2.04 18.85 -10.63
N ALA A 226 -1.57 17.66 -10.95
CA ALA A 226 -2.03 16.40 -10.37
C ALA A 226 -1.10 16.00 -9.22
N LEU A 227 -1.65 15.94 -8.00
CA LEU A 227 -0.96 15.50 -6.78
C LEU A 227 -1.43 14.10 -6.40
N LEU A 228 -0.50 13.19 -6.14
CA LEU A 228 -0.78 11.86 -5.62
C LEU A 228 -0.57 11.84 -4.11
N MET A 229 -1.57 11.36 -3.38
CA MET A 229 -1.49 11.14 -1.94
C MET A 229 -0.72 9.85 -1.63
N ALA A 230 0.28 9.96 -0.77
CA ALA A 230 1.10 8.84 -0.30
C ALA A 230 0.63 8.28 1.05
N ALA A 231 -0.25 9.00 1.74
CA ALA A 231 -0.79 8.63 3.05
C ALA A 231 -2.23 9.14 3.20
N ASP A 232 -2.98 8.48 4.09
CA ASP A 232 -4.30 8.95 4.49
C ASP A 232 -4.20 10.27 5.25
N LEU A 233 -4.99 11.25 4.84
CA LEU A 233 -5.16 12.54 5.49
C LEU A 233 -6.64 12.78 5.76
N PRO A 234 -6.98 13.74 6.64
CA PRO A 234 -8.36 14.21 6.73
C PRO A 234 -8.89 14.56 5.33
N ASP A 235 -9.99 13.92 4.94
CA ASP A 235 -10.70 14.08 3.66
C ASP A 235 -10.01 13.50 2.40
N HIS A 236 -8.85 12.87 2.51
CA HIS A 236 -8.12 12.30 1.37
C HIS A 236 -7.55 10.92 1.68
N LYS A 237 -7.74 9.96 0.78
CA LYS A 237 -7.20 8.61 0.94
C LYS A 237 -5.80 8.52 0.34
N ALA A 238 -4.99 7.60 0.85
CA ALA A 238 -3.80 7.16 0.12
C ALA A 238 -4.21 6.69 -1.28
N ASP A 239 -3.38 6.98 -2.29
CA ASP A 239 -3.65 6.75 -3.71
C ASP A 239 -4.57 7.72 -4.45
N ASP A 240 -5.24 8.64 -3.73
CA ASP A 240 -6.04 9.67 -4.38
C ASP A 240 -5.17 10.61 -5.22
N VAL A 241 -5.65 10.92 -6.41
CA VAL A 241 -5.14 12.01 -7.24
C VAL A 241 -5.99 13.25 -7.03
N ILE A 242 -5.35 14.34 -6.63
CA ILE A 242 -5.97 15.64 -6.39
C ILE A 242 -5.56 16.60 -7.52
N ALA A 243 -6.54 17.23 -8.15
CA ALA A 243 -6.32 18.30 -9.11
C ALA A 243 -6.25 19.66 -8.40
N VAL A 244 -5.10 20.32 -8.46
CA VAL A 244 -4.83 21.60 -7.80
C VAL A 244 -4.51 22.67 -8.83
N ALA A 245 -5.30 23.74 -8.83
CA ALA A 245 -5.05 24.89 -9.68
C ALA A 245 -3.80 25.66 -9.21
N THR A 246 -3.13 26.35 -10.13
CA THR A 246 -1.93 27.14 -9.83
C THR A 246 -2.18 28.11 -8.68
N GLY A 247 -1.35 28.03 -7.64
CA GLY A 247 -1.44 28.90 -6.45
C GLY A 247 -2.54 28.53 -5.44
N GLN A 248 -3.29 27.44 -5.67
CA GLN A 248 -4.22 26.90 -4.69
C GLN A 248 -3.57 25.84 -3.80
N SER A 249 -4.17 25.65 -2.62
CA SER A 249 -3.73 24.65 -1.67
C SER A 249 -4.33 23.29 -1.98
N TRP A 250 -3.62 22.21 -1.60
CA TRP A 250 -4.09 20.83 -1.81
C TRP A 250 -5.40 20.53 -1.08
N GLN A 251 -5.63 21.11 0.10
CA GLN A 251 -6.88 20.94 0.87
C GLN A 251 -8.12 21.46 0.13
N THR A 252 -7.93 22.38 -0.81
CA THR A 252 -9.02 22.92 -1.65
C THR A 252 -9.09 22.27 -3.03
N GLY A 253 -8.18 21.34 -3.30
CA GLY A 253 -8.09 20.65 -4.57
C GLY A 253 -9.27 19.71 -4.81
N ARG A 254 -9.57 19.45 -6.08
CA ARG A 254 -10.63 18.50 -6.45
C ARG A 254 -10.06 17.09 -6.45
N VAL A 255 -10.58 16.21 -5.59
CA VAL A 255 -10.28 14.78 -5.64
C VAL A 255 -10.82 14.19 -6.94
N LEU A 256 -9.93 13.61 -7.74
CA LEU A 256 -10.27 12.90 -8.97
C LEU A 256 -10.54 11.41 -8.72
N GLY A 257 -10.02 10.88 -7.61
CA GLY A 257 -10.11 9.49 -7.20
C GLY A 257 -8.77 8.76 -7.31
N PRO A 258 -8.77 7.42 -7.18
CA PRO A 258 -7.56 6.61 -7.16
C PRO A 258 -6.75 6.71 -8.46
N LEU A 259 -5.41 6.71 -8.33
CA LEU A 259 -4.48 6.82 -9.47
C LEU A 259 -4.80 5.90 -10.66
N PRO A 260 -5.04 4.58 -10.50
CA PRO A 260 -5.34 3.71 -11.64
C PRO A 260 -6.60 4.14 -12.40
N THR A 261 -7.65 4.51 -11.66
CA THR A 261 -8.95 4.91 -12.21
C THR A 261 -8.83 6.23 -12.96
N VAL A 262 -8.09 7.19 -12.40
CA VAL A 262 -7.85 8.50 -13.04
C VAL A 262 -7.09 8.33 -14.36
N VAL A 263 -6.02 7.54 -14.37
CA VAL A 263 -5.23 7.29 -15.60
C VAL A 263 -6.08 6.58 -16.65
N LEU A 264 -6.81 5.54 -16.28
CA LEU A 264 -7.72 4.86 -17.21
C LEU A 264 -8.81 5.76 -17.76
N THR A 265 -9.34 6.66 -16.93
CA THR A 265 -10.35 7.63 -17.35
C THR A 265 -9.78 8.58 -18.40
N TRP A 266 -8.59 9.16 -18.16
CA TRP A 266 -7.94 10.02 -19.15
C TRP A 266 -7.64 9.29 -20.46
N ILE A 267 -7.20 8.03 -20.38
CA ILE A 267 -6.97 7.20 -21.56
C ILE A 267 -8.31 7.00 -22.29
N LYS A 268 -9.36 6.54 -21.61
CA LYS A 268 -10.69 6.34 -22.22
C LYS A 268 -11.24 7.62 -22.89
N GLU A 269 -11.08 8.77 -22.24
CA GLU A 269 -11.52 10.08 -22.76
C GLU A 269 -10.69 10.57 -23.94
N GLY A 270 -9.42 10.18 -24.03
CA GLY A 270 -8.53 10.54 -25.14
C GLY A 270 -8.66 9.67 -26.39
N LYS A 271 -9.56 8.68 -26.37
CA LYS A 271 -9.80 7.81 -27.53
C LYS A 271 -10.49 8.61 -28.65
N PRO A 272 -9.93 8.64 -29.88
CA PRO A 272 -10.53 9.33 -31.02
C PRO A 272 -11.80 8.64 -31.55
#